data_AF-A0A946HQV1-F1
#
_entry.id   AF-A0A946HQV1-F1
#
_cell.length_a   1.000
_cell.length_b   1.000
_cell.length_c   1.000
_cell.angle_alpha   90.00
_cell.angle_beta   90.00
_cell.angle_gamma   90.00
#
_symmetry.space_group_name_H-M   'P 1'
#
loop_
_entity.id
_entity.type
_entity.pdbx_description
1 polymer ?
#
loop_
_entity_poly.entity_id
_entity_poly.type
_entity_poly.pdbx_seq_one_letter_code
_entity_poly.pdbx_strand_id
1 'polypeptide(L)'
;RVVHSWVVDKVFGKWDKLLSSEQSHKGTPYLDGMWSYVTGSANIAKGNLAAADAALVHIREMAVDPKVDTTGVSPTSASQVLTLAGFALEGEIKEARGDLDGAIAAYARAVEIEDTNSYTEPPDWSQSMRLYLGAAQLDAGQAAEAEATFRQDLEWKQQSGWSTFGLQQAIEAQGRNAEAVIVKRQFESFWRNADVTLSRAHL
;
A
#
# COMPACT_ATOMS: atom_id res chain seq x y z
N ARG A 1 7.15 -16.71 -0.97
CA ARG A 1 5.81 -17.31 -1.23
C ARG A 1 4.80 -17.01 -0.12
N VAL A 2 5.15 -17.15 1.16
CA VAL A 2 4.21 -16.91 2.28
C VAL A 2 3.85 -15.42 2.45
N VAL A 3 4.86 -14.52 2.50
CA VAL A 3 4.60 -13.07 2.61
C VAL A 3 3.68 -12.56 1.49
N HIS A 4 3.89 -13.03 0.25
CA HIS A 4 3.02 -12.71 -0.87
C HIS A 4 1.55 -13.08 -0.59
N SER A 5 1.28 -14.27 -0.03
CA SER A 5 -0.09 -14.65 0.32
C SER A 5 -0.72 -13.74 1.37
N TRP A 6 0.06 -13.29 2.37
CA TRP A 6 -0.41 -12.35 3.37
C TRP A 6 -0.71 -10.98 2.80
N VAL A 7 0.16 -10.48 1.92
CA VAL A 7 -0.04 -9.19 1.24
C VAL A 7 -1.26 -9.26 0.32
N VAL A 8 -1.48 -10.37 -0.40
CA VAL A 8 -2.70 -10.58 -1.18
C VAL A 8 -3.94 -10.54 -0.29
N ASP A 9 -3.93 -11.24 0.85
CA ASP A 9 -5.03 -11.19 1.81
C ASP A 9 -5.28 -9.76 2.32
N LYS A 10 -4.22 -8.97 2.55
CA LYS A 10 -4.33 -7.54 2.89
C LYS A 10 -4.97 -6.75 1.76
N VAL A 11 -4.42 -6.85 0.55
CA VAL A 11 -4.88 -6.11 -0.63
C VAL A 11 -6.38 -6.31 -0.85
N PHE A 12 -6.89 -7.53 -0.69
CA PHE A 12 -8.31 -7.85 -0.90
C PHE A 12 -9.17 -7.78 0.37
N GLY A 13 -8.69 -7.10 1.41
CA GLY A 13 -9.45 -6.84 2.63
C GLY A 13 -9.89 -8.09 3.41
N LYS A 14 -9.11 -9.18 3.34
CA LYS A 14 -9.40 -10.44 4.07
C LYS A 14 -8.96 -10.33 5.54
N TRP A 15 -9.44 -9.29 6.23
CA TRP A 15 -9.03 -8.92 7.59
C TRP A 15 -9.27 -10.01 8.61
N ASP A 16 -10.47 -10.61 8.61
CA ASP A 16 -10.81 -11.69 9.54
C ASP A 16 -9.90 -12.91 9.34
N LYS A 17 -9.57 -13.24 8.08
CA LYS A 17 -8.64 -14.32 7.76
C LYS A 17 -7.24 -14.02 8.30
N LEU A 18 -6.73 -12.80 8.12
CA LEU A 18 -5.41 -12.41 8.65
C LEU A 18 -5.37 -12.48 10.18
N LEU A 19 -6.41 -11.99 10.86
CA LEU A 19 -6.46 -11.93 12.32
C LEU A 19 -6.79 -13.27 12.98
N SER A 20 -7.50 -14.18 12.28
CA SER A 20 -7.76 -15.53 12.77
C SER A 20 -6.64 -16.53 12.46
N SER A 21 -5.69 -16.15 11.60
CA SER A 21 -4.56 -17.00 11.23
C SER A 21 -3.44 -16.87 12.25
N GLU A 22 -2.85 -18.00 12.63
CA GLU A 22 -1.55 -17.95 13.29
C GLU A 22 -0.46 -17.60 12.27
N GLN A 23 0.58 -16.91 12.72
CA GLN A 23 1.76 -16.66 11.89
C GLN A 23 2.42 -17.99 11.55
N SER A 24 2.07 -18.52 10.38
CA SER A 24 2.53 -19.85 9.92
C SER A 24 4.05 -19.93 9.75
N HIS A 25 4.73 -18.80 9.57
CA HIS A 25 6.17 -18.69 9.36
C HIS A 25 6.73 -17.51 10.16
N LYS A 26 7.62 -17.80 11.11
CA LYS A 26 8.15 -16.84 12.09
C LYS A 26 9.65 -17.05 12.32
N GLY A 27 10.30 -16.09 12.98
CA GLY A 27 11.67 -16.25 13.48
C GLY A 27 12.76 -15.69 12.58
N THR A 28 12.39 -14.92 11.55
CA THR A 28 13.32 -14.02 10.86
C THR A 28 12.75 -12.60 10.92
N PRO A 29 13.60 -11.55 11.05
CA PRO A 29 13.10 -10.17 11.13
C PRO A 29 12.20 -9.79 9.96
N TYR A 30 12.54 -10.24 8.74
CA TYR A 30 11.71 -10.03 7.55
C TYR A 30 10.30 -10.62 7.69
N LEU A 31 10.17 -11.89 8.10
CA LEU A 31 8.87 -12.54 8.23
C LEU A 31 8.03 -11.90 9.34
N ASP A 32 8.66 -11.60 10.47
CA ASP A 32 8.00 -11.05 11.64
C ASP A 32 7.57 -9.59 11.42
N GLY A 33 8.40 -8.80 10.72
CA GLY A 33 8.08 -7.45 10.30
C GLY A 33 6.95 -7.41 9.26
N MET A 34 7.00 -8.25 8.22
CA MET A 34 5.93 -8.31 7.22
C MET A 34 4.61 -8.83 7.79
N TRP A 35 4.65 -9.75 8.77
CA TRP A 35 3.45 -10.15 9.50
C TRP A 35 2.85 -8.98 10.30
N SER A 36 3.70 -8.15 10.91
CA SER A 36 3.28 -6.93 11.61
C SER A 36 2.62 -5.93 10.67
N TYR A 37 3.15 -5.77 9.45
CA TYR A 37 2.53 -4.90 8.43
C TYR A 37 1.07 -5.31 8.14
N VAL A 38 0.85 -6.57 7.76
CA VAL A 38 -0.48 -7.03 7.34
C VAL A 38 -1.47 -7.10 8.51
N THR A 39 -1.02 -7.49 9.70
CA THR A 39 -1.89 -7.57 10.89
C THR A 39 -2.16 -6.20 11.49
N GLY A 40 -1.21 -5.26 11.43
CA GLY A 40 -1.43 -3.87 11.79
C GLY A 40 -2.54 -3.25 10.94
N SER A 41 -2.47 -3.45 9.63
CA SER A 41 -3.49 -2.98 8.67
C SER A 41 -4.86 -3.62 8.92
N ALA A 42 -4.90 -4.93 9.19
CA ALA A 42 -6.13 -5.61 9.57
C ALA A 42 -6.72 -5.09 10.90
N ASN A 43 -5.88 -4.75 11.87
CA ASN A 43 -6.32 -4.14 13.13
C ASN A 43 -6.87 -2.71 12.92
N ILE A 44 -6.28 -1.92 12.04
CA ILE A 44 -6.82 -0.61 11.63
C ILE A 44 -8.25 -0.78 11.09
N ALA A 45 -8.43 -1.72 10.15
CA ALA A 45 -9.75 -2.00 9.57
C ALA A 45 -10.79 -2.50 10.59
N LYS A 46 -10.36 -3.07 11.73
CA LYS A 46 -11.22 -3.47 12.85
C LYS A 46 -11.34 -2.42 13.95
N GLY A 47 -10.78 -1.23 13.76
CA GLY A 47 -10.81 -0.13 14.72
C GLY A 47 -9.87 -0.30 15.92
N ASN A 48 -8.99 -1.30 15.90
CA ASN A 48 -8.05 -1.57 16.99
C ASN A 48 -6.71 -0.83 16.75
N LEU A 49 -6.74 0.49 16.87
CA LEU A 49 -5.55 1.33 16.60
C LEU A 49 -4.39 1.05 17.56
N ALA A 50 -4.65 0.65 18.81
CA ALA A 50 -3.60 0.32 19.76
C ALA A 50 -2.76 -0.90 19.30
N ALA A 51 -3.41 -1.93 18.72
CA ALA A 51 -2.69 -3.06 18.15
C ALA A 51 -1.93 -2.66 16.87
N ALA A 52 -2.46 -1.73 16.09
CA ALA A 52 -1.76 -1.19 14.92
C ALA A 52 -0.50 -0.41 15.32
N ASP A 53 -0.55 0.42 16.37
CA ASP A 53 0.63 1.11 16.91
C ASP A 53 1.69 0.12 17.38
N ALA A 54 1.29 -0.94 18.09
CA ALA A 54 2.21 -2.00 18.52
C ALA A 54 2.87 -2.70 17.32
N ALA A 55 2.11 -2.97 16.26
CA ALA A 55 2.64 -3.53 15.02
C ALA A 55 3.62 -2.58 14.33
N LEU A 56 3.35 -1.26 14.35
CA LEU A 56 4.26 -0.24 13.81
C LEU A 56 5.58 -0.16 14.59
N VAL A 57 5.54 -0.27 15.92
CA VAL A 57 6.77 -0.36 16.72
C VAL A 57 7.57 -1.60 16.33
N HIS A 58 6.91 -2.75 16.29
CA HIS A 58 7.57 -4.03 16.02
C HIS A 58 8.19 -4.10 14.61
N ILE A 59 7.50 -3.61 13.57
CA ILE A 59 8.09 -3.60 12.22
C ILE A 59 9.32 -2.69 12.12
N ARG A 60 9.35 -1.57 12.86
CA ARG A 60 10.51 -0.68 12.93
C ARG A 60 11.67 -1.32 13.66
N GLU A 61 11.42 -2.07 14.73
CA GLU A 61 12.43 -2.87 15.42
C GLU A 61 13.03 -3.93 14.49
N MET A 62 12.19 -4.65 13.74
CA MET A 62 12.65 -5.66 12.78
C MET A 62 13.45 -5.06 11.62
N ALA A 63 13.11 -3.85 11.17
CA ALA A 63 13.82 -3.16 10.10
C ALA A 63 15.27 -2.81 10.44
N VAL A 64 15.60 -2.66 11.73
CA VAL A 64 16.94 -2.31 12.22
C VAL A 64 17.62 -3.45 12.98
N ASP A 65 17.01 -4.65 13.01
CA ASP A 65 17.61 -5.82 13.66
C ASP A 65 18.95 -6.15 12.97
N PRO A 66 20.06 -6.35 13.71
CA PRO A 66 21.36 -6.66 13.10
C PRO A 66 21.37 -7.90 12.20
N LYS A 67 20.37 -8.78 12.33
CA LYS A 67 20.20 -10.00 11.53
C LYS A 67 19.31 -9.81 10.31
N VAL A 68 18.63 -8.67 10.14
CA VAL A 68 17.61 -8.45 9.10
C VAL A 68 18.13 -8.77 7.70
N ASP A 69 19.36 -8.36 7.39
CA ASP A 69 20.00 -8.56 6.08
C ASP A 69 21.05 -9.69 6.09
N THR A 70 21.07 -10.53 7.14
CA THR A 70 22.02 -11.65 7.24
C THR A 70 21.55 -12.91 6.52
N THR A 71 20.28 -12.93 6.08
CA THR A 71 19.66 -14.07 5.41
C THR A 71 18.97 -13.62 4.13
N GLY A 72 19.15 -14.40 3.06
CA GLY A 72 18.58 -14.09 1.74
C GLY A 72 19.56 -13.34 0.83
N VAL A 73 19.35 -13.49 -0.48
CA VAL A 73 20.09 -12.80 -1.54
C VAL A 73 19.04 -12.22 -2.49
N SER A 74 18.38 -11.16 -2.03
CA SER A 74 17.48 -10.35 -2.86
C SER A 74 18.19 -9.06 -3.28
N PRO A 75 17.87 -8.52 -4.47
CA PRO A 75 18.41 -7.23 -4.91
C PRO A 75 18.04 -6.05 -4.00
N THR A 76 16.84 -6.10 -3.41
CA THR A 76 16.40 -5.16 -2.37
C THR A 76 16.63 -5.78 -0.99
N SER A 77 17.25 -5.04 -0.06
CA SER A 77 17.50 -5.54 1.30
C SER A 77 16.20 -5.72 2.09
N ALA A 78 16.20 -6.66 3.04
CA ALA A 78 15.03 -6.89 3.89
C ALA A 78 14.76 -5.68 4.79
N SER A 79 15.81 -5.03 5.30
CA SER A 79 15.71 -3.77 6.07
C SER A 79 14.98 -2.68 5.28
N GLN A 80 15.28 -2.52 3.99
CA GLN A 80 14.65 -1.53 3.13
C GLN A 80 13.17 -1.83 2.92
N VAL A 81 12.82 -3.09 2.62
CA VAL A 81 11.42 -3.52 2.47
C VAL A 81 10.62 -3.30 3.77
N LEU A 82 11.20 -3.64 4.92
CA LEU A 82 10.55 -3.40 6.22
C LEU A 82 10.42 -1.92 6.56
N THR A 83 11.40 -1.09 6.17
CA THR A 83 11.32 0.37 6.35
C THR A 83 10.19 0.96 5.52
N LEU A 84 10.06 0.55 4.25
CA LEU A 84 8.95 0.91 3.38
C LEU A 84 7.61 0.51 4.02
N ALA A 85 7.47 -0.74 4.44
CA ALA A 85 6.27 -1.26 5.07
C ALA A 85 5.93 -0.53 6.39
N GLY A 86 6.93 -0.07 7.14
CA GLY A 86 6.76 0.74 8.33
C GLY A 86 6.14 2.11 8.02
N PHE A 87 6.62 2.81 6.98
CA PHE A 87 6.02 4.06 6.53
C PHE A 87 4.62 3.86 5.95
N ALA A 88 4.40 2.76 5.23
CA ALA A 88 3.07 2.40 4.73
C ALA A 88 2.08 2.24 5.89
N LEU A 89 2.41 1.45 6.92
CA LEU A 89 1.55 1.25 8.08
C LEU A 89 1.33 2.55 8.88
N GLU A 90 2.38 3.36 9.03
CA GLU A 90 2.27 4.68 9.68
C GLU A 90 1.26 5.58 8.96
N GLY A 91 1.28 5.59 7.62
CA GLY A 91 0.31 6.33 6.82
C GLY A 91 -1.12 5.82 7.06
N GLU A 92 -1.33 4.50 7.05
CA GLU A 92 -2.64 3.89 7.31
C GLU A 92 -3.16 4.24 8.72
N ILE A 93 -2.29 4.26 9.73
CA ILE A 93 -2.64 4.63 11.11
C ILE A 93 -3.04 6.11 11.20
N LYS A 94 -2.28 7.00 10.57
CA LYS A 94 -2.55 8.44 10.56
C LYS A 94 -3.86 8.76 9.85
N GLU A 95 -4.09 8.10 8.71
CA GLU A 95 -5.33 8.20 7.96
C GLU A 95 -6.53 7.75 8.80
N ALA A 96 -6.44 6.62 9.50
CA ALA A 96 -7.49 6.15 10.39
C ALA A 96 -7.77 7.08 11.58
N ARG A 97 -6.82 7.96 11.93
CA ARG A 97 -6.98 9.01 12.94
C ARG A 97 -7.48 10.33 12.38
N GLY A 98 -7.63 10.44 11.06
CA GLY A 98 -7.98 11.69 10.37
C GLY A 98 -6.81 12.66 10.16
N ASP A 99 -5.57 12.24 10.45
CA ASP A 99 -4.35 13.02 10.17
C ASP A 99 -3.94 12.81 8.71
N LEU A 100 -4.66 13.44 7.78
CA LEU A 100 -4.43 13.29 6.34
C LEU A 100 -3.07 13.86 5.90
N ASP A 101 -2.66 15.01 6.43
CA ASP A 101 -1.34 15.60 6.13
C ASP A 101 -0.21 14.67 6.56
N GLY A 102 -0.32 14.10 7.77
CA GLY A 102 0.62 13.10 8.25
C GLY A 102 0.60 11.83 7.41
N ALA A 103 -0.57 11.34 6.99
CA ALA A 103 -0.70 10.15 6.17
C ALA A 103 -0.02 10.33 4.81
N ILE A 104 -0.28 11.47 4.15
CA ILE A 104 0.35 11.86 2.89
C ILE A 104 1.88 11.90 3.04
N ALA A 105 2.40 12.51 4.10
CA ALA A 105 3.84 12.55 4.36
C ALA A 105 4.45 11.15 4.53
N ALA A 106 3.78 10.25 5.26
CA ALA A 106 4.25 8.88 5.47
C ALA A 106 4.20 8.07 4.16
N TYR A 107 3.12 8.15 3.40
CA TYR A 107 3.00 7.47 2.11
C TYR A 107 4.00 8.00 1.09
N ALA A 108 4.25 9.31 1.04
CA ALA A 108 5.29 9.89 0.18
C ALA A 108 6.67 9.33 0.53
N ARG A 109 6.98 9.17 1.82
CA ARG A 109 8.24 8.55 2.23
C ARG A 109 8.34 7.07 1.85
N ALA A 110 7.24 6.33 1.92
CA ALA A 110 7.18 4.94 1.46
C ALA A 110 7.42 4.86 -0.06
N VAL A 111 6.83 5.77 -0.83
CA VAL A 111 7.04 5.90 -2.29
C VAL A 111 8.50 6.21 -2.62
N GLU A 112 9.15 7.15 -1.92
CA GLU A 112 10.56 7.45 -2.14
C GLU A 112 11.46 6.23 -1.95
N ILE A 113 11.14 5.36 -0.98
CA ILE A 113 11.87 4.11 -0.77
C ILE A 113 11.54 3.10 -1.86
N GLU A 114 10.25 2.97 -2.23
CA GLU A 114 9.79 2.11 -3.32
C GLU A 114 10.52 2.40 -4.63
N ASP A 115 10.68 3.68 -4.98
CA ASP A 115 11.35 4.13 -6.21
C ASP A 115 12.85 3.75 -6.25
N THR A 116 13.45 3.39 -5.11
CA THR A 116 14.84 2.90 -5.02
C THR A 116 14.97 1.38 -5.06
N ASN A 117 13.84 0.65 -5.08
CA ASN A 117 13.87 -0.80 -5.19
C ASN A 117 14.48 -1.24 -6.53
N SER A 118 15.20 -2.35 -6.50
CA SER A 118 15.71 -2.94 -7.74
C SER A 118 14.56 -3.54 -8.56
N TYR A 119 14.65 -3.46 -9.88
CA TYR A 119 13.70 -4.16 -10.75
C TYR A 119 13.84 -5.68 -10.60
N THR A 120 12.77 -6.33 -10.15
CA THR A 120 12.71 -7.79 -9.92
C THR A 120 11.37 -8.36 -10.42
N GLU A 121 11.38 -9.63 -10.85
CA GLU A 121 10.16 -10.35 -11.25
C GLU A 121 10.04 -11.67 -10.47
N PRO A 122 9.03 -11.83 -9.58
CA PRO A 122 8.04 -10.81 -9.19
C PRO A 122 8.66 -9.66 -8.39
N PRO A 123 8.03 -8.47 -8.36
CA PRO A 123 8.55 -7.32 -7.64
C PRO A 123 8.62 -7.58 -6.13
N ASP A 124 9.67 -7.05 -5.49
CA ASP A 124 9.88 -7.18 -4.04
C ASP A 124 8.77 -6.50 -3.22
N TRP A 125 8.14 -5.46 -3.80
CA TRP A 125 6.95 -4.77 -3.27
C TRP A 125 5.79 -4.86 -4.28
N SER A 126 4.65 -5.40 -3.86
CA SER A 126 3.61 -5.86 -4.81
C SER A 126 2.46 -4.88 -5.06
N GLN A 127 2.03 -4.08 -4.06
CA GLN A 127 0.99 -3.07 -4.21
C GLN A 127 1.62 -1.69 -4.08
N SER A 128 1.58 -0.89 -5.16
CA SER A 128 2.21 0.43 -5.20
C SER A 128 1.74 1.34 -4.07
N MET A 129 2.68 2.00 -3.39
CA MET A 129 2.37 3.00 -2.36
C MET A 129 1.76 4.27 -2.94
N ARG A 130 1.87 4.48 -4.26
CA ARG A 130 1.20 5.58 -4.95
C ARG A 130 -0.32 5.43 -4.92
N LEU A 131 -0.85 4.21 -4.79
CA LEU A 131 -2.28 3.99 -4.61
C LEU A 131 -2.80 4.59 -3.30
N TYR A 132 -2.04 4.41 -2.22
CA TYR A 132 -2.36 4.97 -0.89
C TYR A 132 -2.15 6.47 -0.86
N LEU A 133 -1.02 6.95 -1.39
CA LEU A 133 -0.72 8.39 -1.49
C LEU A 133 -1.79 9.14 -2.28
N GLY A 134 -2.11 8.69 -3.50
CA GLY A 134 -3.10 9.35 -4.35
C GLY A 134 -4.50 9.34 -3.76
N ALA A 135 -4.87 8.28 -3.04
CA ALA A 135 -6.14 8.21 -2.35
C ALA A 135 -6.21 9.17 -1.15
N ALA A 136 -5.16 9.24 -0.33
CA ALA A 136 -5.11 10.20 0.79
C ALA A 136 -5.10 11.66 0.29
N GLN A 137 -4.42 11.93 -0.83
CA GLN A 137 -4.46 13.24 -1.50
C GLN A 137 -5.88 13.60 -1.95
N LEU A 138 -6.64 12.65 -2.52
CA LEU A 138 -8.05 12.88 -2.86
C LEU A 138 -8.90 13.21 -1.63
N ASP A 139 -8.74 12.46 -0.55
CA ASP A 139 -9.47 12.68 0.69
C ASP A 139 -9.12 14.03 1.34
N ALA A 140 -7.91 14.53 1.12
CA ALA A 140 -7.46 15.85 1.53
C ALA A 140 -7.87 16.99 0.57
N GLY A 141 -8.58 16.68 -0.53
CA GLY A 141 -8.97 17.65 -1.56
C GLY A 141 -7.84 18.08 -2.51
N GLN A 142 -6.70 17.39 -2.47
CA GLN A 142 -5.51 17.63 -3.31
C GLN A 142 -5.62 16.87 -4.64
N ALA A 143 -6.67 17.17 -5.41
CA ALA A 143 -7.03 16.40 -6.59
C ALA A 143 -5.99 16.49 -7.74
N ALA A 144 -5.28 17.61 -7.86
CA ALA A 144 -4.24 17.78 -8.87
C ALA A 144 -2.98 16.95 -8.55
N GLU A 145 -2.59 16.92 -7.29
CA GLU A 145 -1.51 16.11 -6.77
C GLU A 145 -1.83 14.62 -6.89
N ALA A 146 -3.06 14.22 -6.57
CA ALA A 146 -3.54 12.86 -6.75
C ALA A 146 -3.46 12.40 -8.21
N GLU A 147 -3.89 13.25 -9.17
CA GLU A 147 -3.75 12.95 -10.59
C GLU A 147 -2.27 12.71 -10.96
N ALA A 148 -1.36 13.58 -10.53
CA ALA A 148 0.07 13.43 -10.80
C ALA A 148 0.59 12.10 -10.23
N THR A 149 0.22 11.76 -9.00
CA THR A 149 0.57 10.50 -8.34
C THR A 149 0.09 9.27 -9.13
N PHE A 150 -1.17 9.24 -9.56
CA PHE A 150 -1.72 8.11 -10.32
C PHE A 150 -1.15 8.01 -11.73
N ARG A 151 -0.87 9.14 -12.40
CA ARG A 151 -0.20 9.14 -13.71
C ARG A 151 1.21 8.58 -13.60
N GLN A 152 1.97 8.99 -12.60
CA GLN A 152 3.31 8.46 -12.35
C GLN A 152 3.28 6.96 -12.08
N ASP A 153 2.29 6.46 -11.33
CA ASP A 153 2.13 5.02 -11.11
C ASP A 153 1.87 4.25 -12.42
N LEU A 154 1.03 4.83 -13.30
CA LEU A 154 0.69 4.24 -14.60
C LEU A 154 1.86 4.21 -15.61
N GLU A 155 2.92 5.01 -15.42
CA GLU A 155 4.13 4.91 -16.23
C GLU A 155 4.79 3.53 -16.09
N TRP A 156 4.81 3.01 -14.85
CA TRP A 156 5.41 1.73 -14.51
C TRP A 156 4.39 0.58 -14.51
N LYS A 157 3.18 0.83 -13.99
CA LYS A 157 2.10 -0.16 -13.86
C LYS A 157 1.03 0.09 -14.92
N GLN A 158 1.45 -0.02 -16.18
CA GLN A 158 0.58 0.22 -17.33
C GLN A 158 -0.71 -0.62 -17.23
N GLN A 159 -1.85 -0.01 -17.53
CA GLN A 159 -3.18 -0.63 -17.47
C GLN A 159 -3.59 -1.15 -16.06
N SER A 160 -2.96 -0.65 -14.99
CA SER A 160 -3.42 -0.89 -13.62
C SER A 160 -4.83 -0.35 -13.42
N GLY A 161 -5.81 -1.23 -13.19
CA GLY A 161 -7.19 -0.83 -12.93
C GLY A 161 -7.34 -0.02 -11.63
N TRP A 162 -6.52 -0.32 -10.62
CA TRP A 162 -6.45 0.44 -9.37
C TRP A 162 -6.08 1.91 -9.59
N SER A 163 -4.99 2.14 -10.30
CA SER A 163 -4.46 3.48 -10.56
C SER A 163 -5.34 4.23 -11.56
N THR A 164 -5.93 3.52 -12.53
CA THR A 164 -6.88 4.12 -13.48
C THR A 164 -8.16 4.56 -12.78
N PHE A 165 -8.64 3.80 -11.79
CA PHE A 165 -9.79 4.20 -10.96
C PHE A 165 -9.50 5.47 -10.16
N GLY A 166 -8.37 5.51 -9.46
CA GLY A 166 -7.94 6.71 -8.73
C GLY A 166 -7.72 7.92 -9.64
N LEU A 167 -7.13 7.71 -10.81
CA LEU A 167 -6.94 8.76 -11.82
C LEU A 167 -8.27 9.35 -12.28
N GLN A 168 -9.27 8.50 -12.53
CA GLN A 168 -10.62 8.97 -12.88
C GLN A 168 -11.19 9.85 -11.77
N GLN A 169 -11.12 9.41 -10.50
CA GLN A 169 -11.63 10.18 -9.36
C GLN A 169 -10.92 11.53 -9.24
N ALA A 170 -9.60 11.57 -9.42
CA ALA A 170 -8.81 12.80 -9.35
C ALA A 170 -9.17 13.80 -10.45
N ILE A 171 -9.38 13.34 -11.68
CA ILE A 171 -9.79 14.20 -12.81
C ILE A 171 -11.22 14.71 -12.61
N GLU A 172 -12.12 13.86 -12.11
CA GLU A 172 -13.50 14.23 -11.80
C GLU A 172 -13.58 15.28 -10.69
N ALA A 173 -12.79 15.13 -9.62
CA ALA A 173 -12.70 16.10 -8.52
C ALA A 173 -12.17 17.48 -8.97
N GLN A 174 -11.43 17.56 -10.08
CA GLN A 174 -11.02 18.82 -10.70
C GLN A 174 -12.08 19.43 -11.64
N GLY A 175 -13.25 18.79 -11.80
CA GLY A 175 -14.32 19.24 -12.68
C GLY A 175 -14.09 18.96 -14.17
N ARG A 176 -13.08 18.15 -14.54
CA ARG A 176 -12.73 17.79 -15.92
C ARG A 176 -13.57 16.63 -16.44
N ASN A 177 -14.89 16.79 -16.40
CA ASN A 177 -15.86 15.71 -16.64
C ASN A 177 -15.68 14.98 -17.98
N ALA A 178 -15.37 15.70 -19.06
CA ALA A 178 -15.19 15.10 -20.38
C ALA A 178 -14.02 14.10 -20.40
N GLU A 179 -12.93 14.43 -19.71
CA GLU A 179 -11.76 13.57 -19.59
C GLU A 179 -12.00 12.44 -18.60
N ALA A 180 -12.66 12.72 -17.47
CA ALA A 180 -13.04 11.69 -16.49
C ALA A 180 -13.88 10.58 -17.15
N VAL A 181 -14.79 10.91 -18.06
CA VAL A 181 -15.57 9.91 -18.84
C VAL A 181 -14.66 9.03 -19.70
N ILE A 182 -13.60 9.58 -20.28
CA ILE A 182 -12.65 8.80 -21.10
C ILE A 182 -11.87 7.82 -20.22
N VAL A 183 -11.31 8.30 -19.10
CA VAL A 183 -10.56 7.47 -18.16
C VAL A 183 -11.46 6.41 -17.51
N LYS A 184 -12.71 6.76 -17.21
CA LYS A 184 -13.72 5.80 -16.72
C LYS A 184 -13.92 4.63 -17.66
N ARG A 185 -14.04 4.87 -18.98
CA ARG A 185 -14.17 3.79 -19.97
C ARG A 185 -12.93 2.90 -20.00
N GLN A 186 -11.74 3.47 -19.82
CA GLN A 186 -10.50 2.68 -19.71
C GLN A 186 -10.52 1.80 -18.45
N PHE A 187 -10.88 2.38 -17.31
CA PHE A 187 -11.06 1.63 -16.06
C PHE A 187 -12.06 0.49 -16.23
N GLU A 188 -13.26 0.76 -16.76
CA GLU A 188 -14.29 -0.26 -17.00
C GLU A 188 -13.77 -1.40 -17.90
N SER A 189 -12.94 -1.09 -18.89
CA SER A 189 -12.29 -2.09 -19.74
C SER A 189 -11.25 -2.93 -18.98
N PHE A 190 -10.38 -2.31 -18.17
CA PHE A 190 -9.34 -3.00 -17.41
C PHE A 190 -9.93 -3.80 -16.24
N TRP A 191 -11.06 -3.36 -15.69
CA TRP A 191 -11.71 -3.93 -14.51
C TRP A 191 -12.87 -4.89 -14.83
N ARG A 192 -13.19 -5.12 -16.10
CA ARG A 192 -14.39 -5.84 -16.55
C ARG A 192 -14.57 -7.27 -15.97
N ASN A 193 -13.48 -7.92 -15.60
CA ASN A 193 -13.48 -9.30 -15.08
C ASN A 193 -13.19 -9.35 -13.58
N ALA A 194 -13.07 -8.21 -12.90
CA ALA A 194 -12.83 -8.16 -11.47
C ALA A 194 -14.07 -8.62 -10.70
N ASP A 195 -13.84 -9.32 -9.61
CA ASP A 195 -14.85 -9.79 -8.66
C ASP A 195 -15.04 -8.83 -7.46
N VAL A 196 -14.35 -7.69 -7.48
CA VAL A 196 -14.42 -6.64 -6.47
C VAL A 196 -14.80 -5.30 -7.08
N THR A 197 -15.62 -4.52 -6.37
CA THR A 197 -15.93 -3.13 -6.73
C THR A 197 -15.01 -2.21 -5.94
N LEU A 198 -14.43 -1.21 -6.62
CA LEU A 198 -13.55 -0.24 -5.98
C LEU A 198 -14.34 0.97 -5.48
N SER A 199 -14.06 1.37 -4.24
CA SER A 199 -14.43 2.68 -3.70
C SER A 199 -13.23 3.63 -3.65
N ARG A 200 -12.03 3.06 -3.46
CA ARG A 200 -10.73 3.72 -3.41
C ARG A 200 -9.71 2.98 -4.27
N ALA A 201 -8.61 3.68 -4.60
CA ALA A 201 -7.55 3.13 -5.45
C ALA A 201 -6.75 1.97 -4.82
N HIS A 202 -6.99 1.60 -3.56
CA HIS A 202 -6.42 0.42 -2.91
C HIS A 202 -7.47 -0.43 -2.15
N LEU A 203 -8.76 -0.23 -2.52
CA LEU A 203 -10.09 -0.74 -2.09
C LEU A 203 -10.97 0.26 -1.33
#